data_AF-A0A4P0Y7N5-F1
#
_entry.id   AF-A0A4P0Y7N5-F1
#
_cell.length_a   1.000
_cell.length_b   1.000
_cell.length_c   1.000
_cell.angle_alpha   90.00
_cell.angle_beta   90.00
_cell.angle_gamma   90.00
#
_symmetry.space_group_name_H-M   'P 1'
#
loop_
_entity.id
_entity.type
_entity.pdbx_description
1 polymer ?
#
loop_
_entity_poly.entity_id
_entity_poly.type
_entity_poly.pdbx_seq_one_letter_code
_entity_poly.pdbx_strand_id
1 'polypeptide(L)'
;MRDLILQLSKSSIYSTKPRAGWNVVTSPLEGSAKNFSRAQHPDHALRYRIADEYLQVVKGLWDSWEEDAFVRNKETGQFFDKNKLHTLDHHGDFFKVAGPLNIARTPQGRPIIFQAGASDDGKKLAARHADAIFTHQDSLAEAQAFYRDVKSQLAAYQRSPDQLHIFQGVSVIVGDDAEDAERQYQTTAALVSIEDALNYLGRYFEHHDFSQYPLDEPFPDIGDLGQNSFRSTTDEIKRHARERGLTLRQVALEAASPRPRFTGTASDVADGLQLWFEQHAADGFIIQGGTPETFPRFVDEVVPLLQARGLFRRDYPGTTLRESLGLALPANQFQK
;
A
#
# COMPACT_ATOMS: atom_id res chain seq x y z
N MET A 1 3.73 18.66 -13.89
CA MET A 1 3.53 17.54 -12.94
C MET A 1 4.81 17.07 -12.24
N ARG A 2 5.97 17.00 -12.92
CA ARG A 2 7.26 16.63 -12.29
C ARG A 2 7.68 17.57 -11.14
N ASP A 3 7.56 18.89 -11.33
CA ASP A 3 7.81 19.86 -10.26
C ASP A 3 6.72 19.90 -9.18
N LEU A 4 5.50 19.48 -9.53
CA LEU A 4 4.35 19.50 -8.63
C LEU A 4 4.46 18.40 -7.57
N ILE A 5 4.95 17.19 -7.89
CA ILE A 5 5.16 16.12 -6.90
C ILE A 5 6.31 16.45 -5.93
N LEU A 6 7.38 17.08 -6.44
CA LEU A 6 8.50 17.54 -5.62
C LEU A 6 8.09 18.68 -4.66
N GLN A 7 7.23 19.60 -5.11
CA GLN A 7 6.81 20.79 -4.34
C GLN A 7 5.50 20.64 -3.53
N LEU A 8 4.55 19.75 -3.90
CA LEU A 8 3.32 19.48 -3.11
C LEU A 8 3.63 18.92 -1.71
N SER A 9 4.87 18.51 -1.53
CA SER A 9 5.45 18.13 -0.27
C SER A 9 5.64 19.34 0.68
N LYS A 10 5.79 20.59 0.18
CA LYS A 10 6.15 21.80 0.95
C LYS A 10 5.23 22.10 2.14
N SER A 11 3.91 21.96 2.04
CA SER A 11 2.99 22.31 3.13
C SER A 11 2.91 21.25 4.24
N SER A 12 3.14 19.97 3.90
CA SER A 12 3.16 18.86 4.87
C SER A 12 4.57 18.62 5.48
N ILE A 13 5.62 19.08 4.79
CA ILE A 13 7.01 18.76 5.12
C ILE A 13 7.73 19.81 5.97
N TYR A 14 7.36 21.09 5.89
CA TYR A 14 7.99 22.13 6.71
C TYR A 14 7.39 22.28 8.11
N SER A 15 6.50 21.38 8.49
CA SER A 15 6.15 21.19 9.89
C SER A 15 7.42 20.82 10.67
N THR A 16 7.56 21.32 11.91
CA THR A 16 8.57 20.80 12.86
C THR A 16 8.33 19.32 13.20
N LYS A 17 7.18 18.78 12.78
CA LYS A 17 6.75 17.38 12.93
C LYS A 17 6.34 16.83 11.55
N PRO A 18 7.29 16.67 10.59
CA PRO A 18 6.96 16.21 9.24
C PRO A 18 6.40 14.79 9.27
N ARG A 19 5.27 14.56 8.59
CA ARG A 19 4.62 13.24 8.54
C ARG A 19 4.29 12.78 7.12
N ALA A 20 5.08 13.23 6.14
CA ALA A 20 4.82 12.93 4.74
C ALA A 20 5.20 11.48 4.39
N GLY A 21 4.31 10.82 3.66
CA GLY A 21 4.57 9.58 2.95
C GLY A 21 4.17 9.72 1.49
N TRP A 22 4.84 9.00 0.60
CA TRP A 22 4.55 8.98 -0.83
C TRP A 22 4.41 7.54 -1.30
N ASN A 23 3.21 7.19 -1.77
CA ASN A 23 2.98 5.94 -2.48
C ASN A 23 3.41 6.08 -3.95
N VAL A 24 4.46 5.35 -4.33
CA VAL A 24 5.04 5.37 -5.68
C VAL A 24 4.29 4.39 -6.56
N VAL A 25 3.49 4.92 -7.48
CA VAL A 25 2.64 4.14 -8.38
C VAL A 25 3.19 4.17 -9.79
N THR A 26 3.42 2.99 -10.37
CA THR A 26 3.88 2.84 -11.77
C THR A 26 2.75 2.80 -12.80
N SER A 27 1.49 2.87 -12.33
CA SER A 27 0.22 2.87 -13.07
C SER A 27 0.01 1.65 -13.99
N PRO A 28 -1.05 0.85 -13.79
CA PRO A 28 -1.41 -0.23 -14.70
C PRO A 28 -2.42 0.20 -15.79
N LEU A 29 -3.06 1.36 -15.63
CA LEU A 29 -4.18 1.80 -16.47
C LEU A 29 -3.67 2.38 -17.80
N GLU A 30 -3.76 1.60 -18.87
CA GLU A 30 -3.30 1.99 -20.21
C GLU A 30 -3.88 3.34 -20.67
N GLY A 31 -5.17 3.58 -20.39
CA GLY A 31 -5.87 4.81 -20.74
C GLY A 31 -5.27 6.09 -20.12
N SER A 32 -4.50 5.98 -19.02
CA SER A 32 -3.89 7.14 -18.38
C SER A 32 -2.93 7.89 -19.32
N ALA A 33 -2.27 7.22 -20.27
CA ALA A 33 -1.33 7.88 -21.19
C ALA A 33 -1.96 9.06 -21.97
N LYS A 34 -3.24 8.93 -22.33
CA LYS A 34 -4.00 9.92 -23.11
C LYS A 34 -4.10 11.28 -22.40
N ASN A 35 -4.02 11.31 -21.07
CA ASN A 35 -4.10 12.53 -20.26
C ASN A 35 -2.72 13.20 -20.03
N PHE A 36 -1.63 12.62 -20.53
CA PHE A 36 -0.25 13.06 -20.23
C PHE A 36 0.58 13.29 -21.50
N SER A 37 -0.08 13.65 -22.62
CA SER A 37 0.57 13.89 -23.91
C SER A 37 1.41 12.71 -24.40
N ARG A 38 0.96 11.48 -24.11
CA ARG A 38 1.60 10.23 -24.56
C ARG A 38 0.64 9.44 -25.43
N ALA A 39 1.13 8.99 -26.58
CA ALA A 39 0.36 8.17 -27.50
C ALA A 39 0.12 6.75 -26.95
N GLN A 40 1.09 6.21 -26.21
CA GLN A 40 1.05 4.85 -25.70
C GLN A 40 1.46 4.81 -24.23
N HIS A 41 0.90 3.85 -23.52
CA HIS A 41 1.32 3.53 -22.17
C HIS A 41 2.60 2.68 -22.22
N PRO A 42 3.67 3.01 -21.48
CA PRO A 42 4.87 2.20 -21.49
C PRO A 42 4.58 0.76 -21.03
N ASP A 43 5.31 -0.19 -21.61
CA ASP A 43 5.27 -1.60 -21.25
C ASP A 43 5.76 -1.83 -19.81
N HIS A 44 5.41 -2.98 -19.23
CA HIS A 44 5.62 -3.24 -17.80
C HIS A 44 7.07 -3.04 -17.36
N ALA A 45 8.03 -3.66 -18.06
CA ALA A 45 9.44 -3.58 -17.70
C ALA A 45 9.98 -2.14 -17.77
N LEU A 46 9.60 -1.40 -18.82
CA LEU A 46 10.03 -0.01 -18.98
C LEU A 46 9.46 0.91 -17.89
N ARG A 47 8.22 0.67 -17.42
CA ARG A 47 7.65 1.46 -16.31
C ARG A 47 8.49 1.35 -15.04
N TYR A 48 8.98 0.15 -14.72
CA TYR A 48 9.82 -0.06 -13.54
C TYR A 48 11.21 0.55 -13.71
N ARG A 49 11.80 0.50 -14.91
CA ARG A 49 13.05 1.23 -15.21
C ARG A 49 12.89 2.75 -15.06
N ILE A 50 11.81 3.31 -15.57
CA ILE A 50 11.49 4.74 -15.41
C ILE A 50 11.30 5.09 -13.93
N ALA A 51 10.58 4.26 -13.17
CA ALA A 51 10.32 4.49 -11.76
C ALA A 51 11.59 4.41 -10.89
N ASP A 52 12.48 3.46 -11.20
CA ASP A 52 13.79 3.34 -10.57
C ASP A 52 14.61 4.62 -10.76
N GLU A 53 14.79 5.07 -12.01
CA GLU A 53 15.53 6.31 -12.27
C GLU A 53 14.85 7.55 -11.66
N TYR A 54 13.52 7.62 -11.70
CA TYR A 54 12.77 8.72 -11.08
C TYR A 54 12.99 8.77 -9.57
N LEU A 55 13.01 7.63 -8.89
CA LEU A 55 13.29 7.56 -7.46
C LEU A 55 14.73 7.94 -7.12
N GLN A 56 15.70 7.57 -7.96
CA GLN A 56 17.08 8.02 -7.80
C GLN A 56 17.16 9.55 -7.89
N VAL A 57 16.55 10.16 -8.92
CA VAL A 57 16.52 11.61 -9.10
C VAL A 57 15.87 12.32 -7.91
N VAL A 58 14.69 11.87 -7.49
CA VAL A 58 13.95 12.52 -6.40
C VAL A 58 14.69 12.41 -5.07
N LYS A 59 15.27 11.24 -4.76
CA LYS A 59 16.08 11.04 -3.55
C LYS A 59 17.36 11.89 -3.59
N GLY A 60 18.01 11.96 -4.74
CA GLY A 60 19.09 12.89 -5.04
C GLY A 60 18.76 14.34 -4.71
N LEU A 61 17.64 14.81 -5.25
CA LEU A 61 17.17 16.18 -5.01
C LEU A 61 16.86 16.44 -3.54
N TRP A 62 16.26 15.50 -2.80
CA TRP A 62 16.01 15.67 -1.36
C TRP A 62 17.29 15.75 -0.51
N ASP A 63 18.41 15.27 -1.02
CA ASP A 63 19.72 15.37 -0.38
C ASP A 63 20.51 16.64 -0.79
N SER A 64 19.97 17.49 -1.68
CA SER A 64 20.67 18.70 -2.16
C SER A 64 21.16 19.62 -1.03
N TRP A 65 20.46 19.63 0.10
CA TRP A 65 20.85 20.38 1.30
C TRP A 65 21.21 19.41 2.42
N GLU A 66 22.38 19.56 3.02
CA GLU A 66 22.69 18.86 4.26
C GLU A 66 21.84 19.37 5.43
N GLU A 67 21.77 18.57 6.50
CA GLU A 67 20.88 18.81 7.64
C GLU A 67 21.12 20.19 8.31
N ASP A 68 22.37 20.60 8.43
CA ASP A 68 22.78 21.85 9.09
C ASP A 68 23.28 22.91 8.09
N ALA A 69 22.87 22.81 6.82
CA ALA A 69 23.29 23.74 5.78
C ALA A 69 22.83 25.19 6.04
N PHE A 70 21.69 25.40 6.69
CA PHE A 70 21.12 26.73 6.94
C PHE A 70 21.55 27.32 8.28
N VAL A 71 22.73 27.95 8.32
CA VAL A 71 23.33 28.60 9.50
C VAL A 71 22.49 29.77 10.05
N ARG A 72 21.94 30.61 9.18
CA ARG A 72 21.11 31.80 9.52
C ARG A 72 21.75 32.73 10.56
N ASN A 73 23.05 32.99 10.43
CA ASN A 73 23.78 33.88 11.34
C ASN A 73 23.49 35.35 11.01
N LYS A 74 22.84 36.05 11.96
CA LYS A 74 22.47 37.47 11.80
C LYS A 74 23.63 38.44 12.01
N GLU A 75 24.65 38.05 12.77
CA GLU A 75 25.82 38.88 13.06
C GLU A 75 26.78 38.93 11.86
N THR A 76 27.00 37.78 11.22
CA THR A 76 27.90 37.68 10.04
C THR A 76 27.18 37.85 8.71
N GLY A 77 25.84 37.78 8.70
CA GLY A 77 25.03 37.78 7.48
C GLY A 77 25.04 36.45 6.71
N GLN A 78 25.68 35.41 7.24
CA GLN A 78 25.74 34.10 6.59
C GLN A 78 24.40 33.35 6.72
N PHE A 79 23.65 33.27 5.62
CA PHE A 79 22.37 32.54 5.61
C PHE A 79 22.52 31.01 5.57
N PHE A 80 23.48 30.50 4.78
CA PHE A 80 23.75 29.07 4.65
C PHE A 80 25.24 28.79 4.38
N ASP A 81 25.66 27.55 4.60
CA ASP A 81 26.98 27.04 4.21
C ASP A 81 26.93 26.51 2.78
N LYS A 82 27.66 27.18 1.88
CA LYS A 82 27.73 26.81 0.45
C LYS A 82 28.34 25.44 0.20
N ASN A 83 29.16 24.93 1.12
CA ASN A 83 29.79 23.61 0.98
C ASN A 83 28.81 22.47 1.31
N LYS A 84 27.64 22.82 1.85
CA LYS A 84 26.55 21.92 2.25
C LYS A 84 25.34 21.99 1.32
N LEU A 85 25.52 22.62 0.15
CA LEU A 85 24.58 22.69 -0.94
C LEU A 85 25.18 21.97 -2.15
N HIS A 86 24.47 20.97 -2.64
CA HIS A 86 24.95 20.07 -3.69
C HIS A 86 24.00 20.07 -4.88
N THR A 87 24.55 20.19 -6.08
CA THR A 87 23.84 19.85 -7.31
C THR A 87 23.73 18.34 -7.44
N LEU A 88 22.67 17.88 -8.10
CA LEU A 88 22.48 16.46 -8.37
C LEU A 88 23.22 16.04 -9.65
N ASP A 89 23.19 16.88 -10.69
CA ASP A 89 23.81 16.64 -11.99
C ASP A 89 23.53 15.24 -12.58
N HIS A 90 22.28 14.77 -12.42
CA HIS A 90 21.85 13.46 -12.90
C HIS A 90 21.69 13.45 -14.42
N HIS A 91 22.29 12.46 -15.06
CA HIS A 91 22.16 12.19 -16.50
C HIS A 91 21.89 10.69 -16.72
N GLY A 92 20.61 10.32 -16.79
CA GLY A 92 20.20 8.94 -17.05
C GLY A 92 19.49 8.76 -18.39
N ASP A 93 18.90 7.58 -18.55
CA ASP A 93 18.18 7.18 -19.76
C ASP A 93 16.90 8.01 -19.95
N PHE A 94 16.23 8.36 -18.84
CA PHE A 94 14.90 8.98 -18.86
C PHE A 94 14.88 10.43 -18.36
N PHE A 95 15.85 10.83 -17.54
CA PHE A 95 15.88 12.13 -16.89
C PHE A 95 17.26 12.78 -16.96
N LYS A 96 17.27 14.11 -17.12
CA LYS A 96 18.45 14.96 -17.00
C LYS A 96 18.10 16.10 -16.05
N VAL A 97 18.72 16.12 -14.87
CA VAL A 97 18.31 17.03 -13.78
C VAL A 97 19.55 17.55 -13.04
N ALA A 98 19.81 18.85 -13.18
CA ALA A 98 20.96 19.51 -12.55
C ALA A 98 20.78 19.68 -11.02
N GLY A 99 19.61 20.11 -10.55
CA GLY A 99 19.45 20.58 -9.17
C GLY A 99 20.11 21.96 -8.97
N PRO A 100 20.33 22.40 -7.71
CA PRO A 100 19.88 21.77 -6.47
C PRO A 100 18.37 21.97 -6.27
N LEU A 101 17.78 21.21 -5.36
CA LEU A 101 16.41 21.44 -4.95
C LEU A 101 16.29 22.75 -4.15
N ASN A 102 15.29 23.58 -4.42
CA ASN A 102 15.11 24.87 -3.76
C ASN A 102 14.39 24.79 -2.39
N ILE A 103 14.51 23.65 -1.71
CA ILE A 103 13.83 23.33 -0.46
C ILE A 103 14.84 22.71 0.50
N ALA A 104 14.80 23.08 1.78
CA ALA A 104 15.67 22.46 2.77
C ALA A 104 15.30 20.99 3.01
N ARG A 105 16.28 20.23 3.47
CA ARG A 105 16.07 18.89 4.00
C ARG A 105 15.19 18.94 5.25
N THR A 106 14.43 17.87 5.45
CA THR A 106 13.37 17.77 6.46
C THR A 106 13.89 17.02 7.68
N PRO A 107 13.34 17.21 8.90
CA PRO A 107 13.66 16.34 10.04
C PRO A 107 13.40 14.85 9.81
N GLN A 108 12.52 14.49 8.85
CA GLN A 108 12.30 13.10 8.42
C GLN A 108 13.38 12.60 7.45
N GLY A 109 14.34 13.44 7.07
CA GLY A 109 15.26 13.28 5.94
C GLY A 109 14.50 13.45 4.64
N ARG A 110 13.70 12.44 4.30
CA ARG A 110 12.78 12.41 3.15
C ARG A 110 11.45 11.70 3.50
N PRO A 111 10.37 11.95 2.73
CA PRO A 111 9.11 11.24 2.88
C PRO A 111 9.27 9.71 2.93
N ILE A 112 8.39 9.02 3.67
CA ILE A 112 8.35 7.55 3.65
C ILE A 112 7.93 7.09 2.27
N ILE A 113 8.72 6.22 1.65
CA ILE A 113 8.41 5.67 0.33
C ILE A 113 7.58 4.40 0.51
N PHE A 114 6.29 4.50 0.18
CA PHE A 114 5.38 3.37 0.04
C PHE A 114 5.38 2.86 -1.40
N GLN A 115 5.18 1.56 -1.58
CA GLN A 115 5.05 0.93 -2.89
C GLN A 115 4.04 -0.23 -2.80
N ALA A 116 3.39 -0.60 -3.91
CA ALA A 116 2.31 -1.60 -3.92
C ALA A 116 2.41 -2.64 -5.06
N GLY A 117 3.61 -2.88 -5.59
CA GLY A 117 3.83 -3.79 -6.71
C GLY A 117 4.11 -5.20 -6.23
N ALA A 118 3.24 -6.14 -6.58
CA ALA A 118 3.38 -7.55 -6.24
C ALA A 118 4.15 -8.38 -7.30
N SER A 119 4.42 -7.83 -8.49
CA SER A 119 5.23 -8.50 -9.52
C SER A 119 6.72 -8.53 -9.14
N ASP A 120 7.51 -9.40 -9.77
CA ASP A 120 8.95 -9.51 -9.44
C ASP A 120 9.71 -8.21 -9.65
N ASP A 121 9.39 -7.43 -10.70
CA ASP A 121 9.97 -6.09 -10.88
C ASP A 121 9.50 -5.11 -9.79
N GLY A 122 8.25 -5.25 -9.34
CA GLY A 122 7.70 -4.49 -8.22
C GLY A 122 8.42 -4.77 -6.91
N LYS A 123 8.60 -6.05 -6.58
CA LYS A 123 9.35 -6.50 -5.39
C LYS A 123 10.80 -6.02 -5.44
N LYS A 124 11.48 -6.12 -6.58
CA LYS A 124 12.86 -5.61 -6.77
C LYS A 124 12.93 -4.10 -6.55
N LEU A 125 12.02 -3.33 -7.16
CA LEU A 125 11.97 -1.88 -6.98
C LEU A 125 11.76 -1.52 -5.50
N ALA A 126 10.86 -2.23 -4.83
CA ALA A 126 10.57 -1.99 -3.42
C ALA A 126 11.74 -2.39 -2.50
N ALA A 127 12.34 -3.56 -2.73
CA ALA A 127 13.55 -4.00 -2.04
C ALA A 127 14.69 -2.99 -2.19
N ARG A 128 14.81 -2.33 -3.35
CA ARG A 128 15.82 -1.28 -3.55
C ARG A 128 15.46 0.06 -2.93
N HIS A 129 14.19 0.46 -2.95
CA HIS A 129 13.83 1.86 -2.72
C HIS A 129 12.75 2.14 -1.67
N ALA A 130 11.86 1.21 -1.39
CA ALA A 130 10.72 1.46 -0.51
C ALA A 130 11.13 1.39 0.96
N ASP A 131 10.57 2.28 1.78
CA ASP A 131 10.60 2.18 3.24
C ASP A 131 9.47 1.24 3.73
N ALA A 132 8.38 1.13 2.96
CA ALA A 132 7.27 0.22 3.22
C ALA A 132 6.60 -0.29 1.94
N ILE A 133 6.08 -1.52 1.97
CA ILE A 133 5.23 -2.11 0.94
C ILE A 133 3.82 -2.27 1.49
N PHE A 134 2.84 -1.94 0.66
CA PHE A 134 1.45 -2.34 0.84
C PHE A 134 1.16 -3.54 -0.07
N THR A 135 0.59 -4.59 0.49
CA THR A 135 0.23 -5.82 -0.24
C THR A 135 -1.08 -6.38 0.31
N HIS A 136 -1.70 -7.27 -0.45
CA HIS A 136 -2.86 -8.03 -0.01
C HIS A 136 -2.66 -9.48 -0.42
N GLN A 137 -2.77 -10.39 0.53
CA GLN A 137 -2.63 -11.83 0.32
C GLN A 137 -3.86 -12.53 0.92
N ASP A 138 -4.34 -13.60 0.29
CA ASP A 138 -5.64 -14.20 0.63
C ASP A 138 -5.57 -15.17 1.82
N SER A 139 -4.38 -15.73 2.06
CA SER A 139 -4.11 -16.62 3.18
C SER A 139 -2.85 -16.26 3.96
N LEU A 140 -2.74 -16.78 5.19
CA LEU A 140 -1.54 -16.65 6.01
C LEU A 140 -0.30 -17.23 5.29
N ALA A 141 -0.45 -18.39 4.65
CA ALA A 141 0.64 -19.06 3.96
C ALA A 141 1.20 -18.24 2.78
N GLU A 142 0.32 -17.64 1.98
CA GLU A 142 0.70 -16.73 0.90
C GLU A 142 1.36 -15.46 1.44
N ALA A 143 0.80 -14.88 2.50
CA ALA A 143 1.38 -13.72 3.17
C ALA A 143 2.80 -13.99 3.69
N GLN A 144 3.03 -15.14 4.31
CA GLN A 144 4.35 -15.58 4.74
C GLN A 144 5.30 -15.82 3.56
N ALA A 145 4.82 -16.43 2.48
CA ALA A 145 5.61 -16.65 1.28
C ALA A 145 6.07 -15.32 0.66
N PHE A 146 5.14 -14.37 0.52
CA PHE A 146 5.43 -13.02 0.03
C PHE A 146 6.41 -12.29 0.95
N TYR A 147 6.19 -12.36 2.28
CA TYR A 147 7.05 -11.73 3.28
C TYR A 147 8.50 -12.23 3.15
N ARG A 148 8.70 -13.57 3.13
CA ARG A 148 10.02 -14.18 2.98
C ARG A 148 10.69 -13.79 1.67
N ASP A 149 9.95 -13.84 0.56
CA ASP A 149 10.47 -13.50 -0.76
C ASP A 149 11.00 -12.06 -0.77
N VAL A 150 10.15 -11.08 -0.42
CA VAL A 150 10.53 -9.66 -0.41
C VAL A 150 11.71 -9.39 0.53
N LYS A 151 11.67 -9.91 1.76
CA LYS A 151 12.75 -9.67 2.74
C LYS A 151 14.07 -10.27 2.28
N SER A 152 14.05 -11.42 1.58
CA SER A 152 15.27 -12.05 1.06
C SER A 152 16.01 -11.21 0.01
N GLN A 153 15.28 -10.36 -0.73
CA GLN A 153 15.84 -9.52 -1.80
C GLN A 153 16.59 -8.29 -1.27
N LEU A 154 16.37 -7.88 -0.02
CA LEU A 154 16.96 -6.67 0.58
C LEU A 154 18.49 -6.72 0.64
N ALA A 155 19.06 -7.91 0.89
CA ALA A 155 20.51 -8.09 1.03
C ALA A 155 21.27 -7.71 -0.26
N ALA A 156 20.67 -7.94 -1.44
CA ALA A 156 21.25 -7.55 -2.73
C ALA A 156 21.44 -6.03 -2.86
N TYR A 157 20.74 -5.25 -2.05
CA TYR A 157 20.81 -3.78 -2.01
C TYR A 157 21.43 -3.25 -0.71
N GLN A 158 22.15 -4.09 0.04
CA GLN A 158 22.82 -3.74 1.30
C GLN A 158 21.85 -3.19 2.36
N ARG A 159 20.63 -3.72 2.37
CA ARG A 159 19.58 -3.37 3.33
C ARG A 159 19.30 -4.52 4.27
N SER A 160 18.97 -4.19 5.52
CA SER A 160 18.49 -5.16 6.51
C SER A 160 16.97 -5.35 6.41
N PRO A 161 16.44 -6.50 6.85
CA PRO A 161 14.99 -6.77 6.92
C PRO A 161 14.16 -5.67 7.58
N ASP A 162 14.69 -5.03 8.62
CA ASP A 162 13.98 -4.01 9.42
C ASP A 162 13.86 -2.65 8.70
N GLN A 163 14.58 -2.46 7.60
CA GLN A 163 14.54 -1.21 6.83
C GLN A 163 13.38 -1.16 5.85
N LEU A 164 12.62 -2.24 5.66
CA LEU A 164 11.46 -2.30 4.77
C LEU A 164 10.30 -2.96 5.49
N HIS A 165 9.24 -2.21 5.78
CA HIS A 165 8.05 -2.76 6.42
C HIS A 165 7.05 -3.31 5.40
N ILE A 166 6.45 -4.46 5.69
CA ILE A 166 5.43 -5.08 4.84
C ILE A 166 4.07 -4.95 5.52
N PHE A 167 3.18 -4.14 4.94
CA PHE A 167 1.83 -3.91 5.45
C PHE A 167 0.79 -4.69 4.63
N GLN A 168 0.04 -5.55 5.30
CA GLN A 168 -1.09 -6.24 4.70
C GLN A 168 -2.33 -5.35 4.73
N GLY A 169 -3.00 -5.19 3.59
CA GLY A 169 -4.32 -4.60 3.49
C GLY A 169 -5.37 -5.55 4.01
N VAL A 170 -6.08 -5.15 5.06
CA VAL A 170 -7.05 -6.01 5.73
C VAL A 170 -8.33 -5.22 5.99
N SER A 171 -9.44 -5.77 5.53
CA SER A 171 -10.76 -5.29 5.93
C SER A 171 -11.11 -5.92 7.27
N VAL A 172 -11.78 -5.16 8.12
CA VAL A 172 -12.23 -5.63 9.43
C VAL A 172 -13.69 -5.31 9.68
N ILE A 173 -14.38 -6.18 10.43
CA ILE A 173 -15.67 -5.87 11.07
C ILE A 173 -15.53 -6.25 12.54
N VAL A 174 -15.79 -5.28 13.41
CA VAL A 174 -15.78 -5.45 14.86
C VAL A 174 -17.22 -5.37 15.34
N GLY A 175 -17.75 -6.47 15.87
CA GLY A 175 -19.08 -6.55 16.45
C GLY A 175 -19.02 -6.82 17.96
N ASP A 176 -20.11 -6.52 18.64
CA ASP A 176 -20.26 -6.81 20.08
C ASP A 176 -20.23 -8.33 20.34
N ASP A 177 -20.75 -9.09 19.38
CA ASP A 177 -20.72 -10.55 19.30
C ASP A 177 -20.73 -11.00 17.81
N ALA A 178 -20.77 -12.31 17.59
CA ALA A 178 -20.81 -12.87 16.23
C ALA A 178 -22.08 -12.51 15.45
N GLU A 179 -23.21 -12.29 16.12
CA GLU A 179 -24.48 -11.94 15.46
C GLU A 179 -24.48 -10.47 15.04
N ASP A 180 -23.95 -9.57 15.87
CA ASP A 180 -23.74 -8.17 15.49
C ASP A 180 -22.77 -8.05 14.30
N ALA A 181 -21.62 -8.73 14.35
CA ALA A 181 -20.67 -8.73 13.24
C ALA A 181 -21.30 -9.23 11.93
N GLU A 182 -22.09 -10.30 11.99
CA GLU A 182 -22.82 -10.81 10.83
C GLU A 182 -23.86 -9.81 10.32
N ARG A 183 -24.64 -9.20 11.22
CA ARG A 183 -25.62 -8.17 10.86
C ARG A 183 -24.97 -6.96 10.18
N GLN A 184 -23.81 -6.51 10.67
CA GLN A 184 -23.05 -5.41 10.07
C GLN A 184 -22.59 -5.76 8.65
N TYR A 185 -22.06 -6.98 8.46
CA TYR A 185 -21.69 -7.49 7.14
C TYR A 185 -22.90 -7.50 6.19
N GLN A 186 -24.02 -8.10 6.61
CA GLN A 186 -25.23 -8.20 5.79
C GLN A 186 -25.79 -6.82 5.43
N THR A 187 -25.73 -5.86 6.35
CA THR A 187 -26.16 -4.47 6.10
C THR A 187 -25.32 -3.83 5.00
N THR A 188 -24.00 -4.04 5.01
CA THR A 188 -23.10 -3.49 3.99
C THR A 188 -23.27 -4.20 2.65
N ALA A 189 -23.36 -5.54 2.67
CA ALA A 189 -23.59 -6.34 1.47
C ALA A 189 -24.94 -5.98 0.79
N ALA A 190 -25.97 -5.66 1.58
CA ALA A 190 -27.27 -5.23 1.07
C ALA A 190 -27.25 -3.85 0.37
N LEU A 191 -26.19 -3.06 0.51
CA LEU A 191 -26.03 -1.79 -0.23
C LEU A 191 -25.63 -2.03 -1.69
N VAL A 192 -25.09 -3.21 -2.01
CA VAL A 192 -24.73 -3.56 -3.38
C VAL A 192 -25.99 -4.02 -4.11
N SER A 193 -26.35 -3.31 -5.17
CA SER A 193 -27.45 -3.73 -6.03
C SER A 193 -27.09 -5.06 -6.71
N ILE A 194 -28.08 -5.91 -6.96
CA ILE A 194 -27.82 -7.19 -7.63
C ILE A 194 -27.26 -6.98 -9.04
N GLU A 195 -27.66 -5.91 -9.73
CA GLU A 195 -27.14 -5.55 -11.04
C GLU A 195 -25.64 -5.24 -10.98
N ASP A 196 -25.22 -4.41 -10.02
CA ASP A 196 -23.81 -4.10 -9.80
C ASP A 196 -23.02 -5.34 -9.40
N ALA A 197 -23.60 -6.21 -8.58
CA ALA A 197 -22.97 -7.46 -8.15
C ALA A 197 -22.72 -8.41 -9.32
N LEU A 198 -23.70 -8.58 -10.21
CA LEU A 198 -23.56 -9.40 -11.41
C LEU A 198 -22.55 -8.79 -12.39
N ASN A 199 -22.56 -7.47 -12.58
CA ASN A 199 -21.58 -6.76 -13.41
C ASN A 199 -20.16 -6.93 -12.85
N TYR A 200 -20.00 -6.84 -11.53
CA TYR A 200 -18.71 -7.04 -10.87
C TYR A 200 -18.22 -8.48 -11.02
N LEU A 201 -19.10 -9.46 -10.79
CA LEU A 201 -18.79 -10.88 -11.00
C LEU A 201 -18.37 -11.16 -12.46
N GLY A 202 -19.11 -10.60 -13.42
CA GLY A 202 -18.84 -10.71 -14.86
C GLY A 202 -17.40 -10.34 -15.23
N ARG A 203 -16.80 -9.35 -14.55
CA ARG A 203 -15.41 -8.93 -14.77
C ARG A 203 -14.41 -10.07 -14.66
N TYR A 204 -14.59 -11.01 -13.74
CA TYR A 204 -13.68 -12.15 -13.58
C TYR A 204 -13.80 -13.15 -14.73
N PHE A 205 -14.97 -13.19 -15.34
CA PHE A 205 -15.40 -14.11 -16.38
C PHE A 205 -15.49 -13.39 -17.73
N GLU A 206 -14.46 -12.64 -18.13
CA GLU A 206 -14.40 -12.02 -19.47
C GLU A 206 -15.57 -11.05 -19.78
N HIS A 207 -16.06 -10.36 -18.75
CA HIS A 207 -17.26 -9.51 -18.82
C HIS A 207 -18.54 -10.27 -19.22
N HIS A 208 -18.62 -11.55 -18.86
CA HIS A 208 -19.81 -12.36 -19.09
C HIS A 208 -21.04 -11.77 -18.40
N ASP A 209 -22.14 -11.75 -19.13
CA ASP A 209 -23.42 -11.26 -18.64
C ASP A 209 -24.11 -12.33 -17.81
N PHE A 210 -24.01 -12.23 -16.47
CA PHE A 210 -24.71 -13.17 -15.58
C PHE A 210 -26.21 -12.86 -15.42
N SER A 211 -26.70 -11.71 -15.88
CA SER A 211 -28.13 -11.36 -15.76
C SER A 211 -29.05 -12.26 -16.60
N GLN A 212 -28.48 -13.00 -17.56
CA GLN A 212 -29.18 -13.98 -18.38
C GLN A 212 -29.62 -15.24 -17.61
N TYR A 213 -29.08 -15.47 -16.40
CA TYR A 213 -29.39 -16.66 -15.59
C TYR A 213 -30.33 -16.34 -14.43
N PRO A 214 -31.14 -17.32 -13.97
CA PRO A 214 -31.97 -17.14 -12.78
C PRO A 214 -31.11 -16.92 -11.52
N LEU A 215 -31.44 -15.88 -10.75
CA LEU A 215 -30.66 -15.45 -9.59
C LEU A 215 -30.67 -16.46 -8.42
N ASP A 216 -31.80 -17.12 -8.21
CA ASP A 216 -32.05 -17.98 -7.04
C ASP A 216 -31.91 -19.48 -7.37
N GLU A 217 -31.31 -19.79 -8.51
CA GLU A 217 -30.87 -21.14 -8.90
C GLU A 217 -29.38 -21.33 -8.59
N PRO A 218 -28.89 -22.59 -8.50
CA PRO A 218 -27.47 -22.87 -8.31
C PRO A 218 -26.59 -22.12 -9.32
N PHE A 219 -25.40 -21.72 -8.90
CA PHE A 219 -24.44 -21.02 -9.76
C PHE A 219 -24.27 -21.77 -11.10
N PRO A 220 -24.44 -21.09 -12.25
CA PRO A 220 -24.50 -21.75 -13.55
C PRO A 220 -23.20 -22.48 -13.88
N ASP A 221 -23.31 -23.63 -14.54
CA ASP A 221 -22.13 -24.31 -15.08
C ASP A 221 -21.66 -23.59 -16.36
N ILE A 222 -20.73 -22.68 -16.17
CA ILE A 222 -20.13 -21.83 -17.21
C ILE A 222 -18.85 -22.46 -17.81
N GLY A 223 -18.54 -23.71 -17.48
CA GLY A 223 -17.41 -24.46 -18.04
C GLY A 223 -16.06 -23.77 -17.84
N ASP A 224 -15.37 -23.55 -18.96
CA ASP A 224 -14.00 -23.03 -19.00
C ASP A 224 -13.93 -21.49 -19.08
N LEU A 225 -15.07 -20.82 -18.94
CA LEU A 225 -15.15 -19.37 -19.03
C LEU A 225 -14.30 -18.73 -17.91
N GLY A 226 -13.49 -17.73 -18.28
CA GLY A 226 -12.54 -17.08 -17.37
C GLY A 226 -11.17 -17.77 -17.24
N GLN A 227 -10.91 -18.89 -17.93
CA GLN A 227 -9.60 -19.56 -17.93
C GLN A 227 -8.46 -18.69 -18.48
N ASN A 228 -8.74 -17.77 -19.40
CA ASN A 228 -7.74 -16.91 -20.04
C ASN A 228 -7.55 -15.55 -19.34
N SER A 229 -8.31 -15.28 -18.28
CA SER A 229 -8.28 -14.03 -17.53
C SER A 229 -7.88 -14.28 -16.06
N PHE A 230 -8.86 -14.28 -15.14
CA PHE A 230 -8.63 -14.40 -13.70
C PHE A 230 -8.71 -15.85 -13.22
N ARG A 231 -7.98 -16.76 -13.87
CA ARG A 231 -8.14 -18.22 -13.69
C ARG A 231 -8.17 -18.67 -12.24
N SER A 232 -7.24 -18.19 -11.40
CA SER A 232 -7.19 -18.58 -9.98
C SER A 232 -8.49 -18.17 -9.26
N THR A 233 -8.92 -16.93 -9.44
CA THR A 233 -10.14 -16.39 -8.84
C THR A 233 -11.40 -17.07 -9.37
N THR A 234 -11.49 -17.31 -10.68
CA THR A 234 -12.66 -17.97 -11.27
C THR A 234 -12.77 -19.43 -10.86
N ASP A 235 -11.65 -20.15 -10.79
CA ASP A 235 -11.62 -21.53 -10.29
C ASP A 235 -12.01 -21.59 -8.80
N GLU A 236 -11.56 -20.63 -8.00
CA GLU A 236 -11.96 -20.51 -6.59
C GLU A 236 -13.45 -20.21 -6.41
N ILE A 237 -14.01 -19.25 -7.18
CA ILE A 237 -15.44 -18.93 -7.17
C ILE A 237 -16.27 -20.15 -7.55
N LYS A 238 -15.93 -20.83 -8.67
CA LYS A 238 -16.63 -22.04 -9.13
C LYS A 238 -16.57 -23.15 -8.09
N ARG A 239 -15.41 -23.35 -7.46
CA ARG A 239 -15.22 -24.35 -6.41
C ARG A 239 -16.08 -24.03 -5.18
N HIS A 240 -16.02 -22.82 -4.66
CA HIS A 240 -16.80 -22.41 -3.48
C HIS A 240 -18.31 -22.48 -3.73
N ALA A 241 -18.78 -22.04 -4.91
CA ALA A 241 -20.18 -22.13 -5.28
C ALA A 241 -20.68 -23.57 -5.29
N ARG A 242 -19.89 -24.50 -5.84
CA ARG A 242 -20.21 -25.94 -5.87
C ARG A 242 -20.16 -26.59 -4.48
N GLU A 243 -19.10 -26.35 -3.71
CA GLU A 243 -18.92 -26.94 -2.37
C GLU A 243 -20.00 -26.51 -1.38
N ARG A 244 -20.46 -25.25 -1.47
CA ARG A 244 -21.47 -24.67 -0.57
C ARG A 244 -22.89 -24.68 -1.12
N GLY A 245 -23.09 -25.10 -2.37
CA GLY A 245 -24.41 -25.10 -3.03
C GLY A 245 -25.02 -23.70 -3.16
N LEU A 246 -24.19 -22.70 -3.49
CA LEU A 246 -24.63 -21.29 -3.53
C LEU A 246 -25.46 -20.99 -4.78
N THR A 247 -26.45 -20.10 -4.63
CA THR A 247 -27.18 -19.53 -5.77
C THR A 247 -26.35 -18.47 -6.49
N LEU A 248 -26.69 -18.15 -7.73
CA LEU A 248 -26.03 -17.05 -8.46
C LEU A 248 -26.07 -15.73 -7.69
N ARG A 249 -27.20 -15.41 -7.05
CA ARG A 249 -27.35 -14.22 -6.20
C ARG A 249 -26.31 -14.18 -5.08
N GLN A 250 -26.13 -15.29 -4.38
CA GLN A 250 -25.18 -15.38 -3.27
C GLN A 250 -23.75 -15.23 -3.77
N VAL A 251 -23.38 -15.90 -4.87
CA VAL A 251 -22.04 -15.80 -5.45
C VAL A 251 -21.75 -14.39 -5.93
N ALA A 252 -22.69 -13.74 -6.61
CA ALA A 252 -22.53 -12.37 -7.10
C ALA A 252 -22.33 -11.39 -5.94
N LEU A 253 -23.15 -11.48 -4.89
CA LEU A 253 -23.03 -10.63 -3.70
C LEU A 253 -21.73 -10.89 -2.93
N GLU A 254 -21.31 -12.14 -2.75
CA GLU A 254 -20.02 -12.46 -2.10
C GLU A 254 -18.82 -11.97 -2.92
N ALA A 255 -18.89 -12.04 -4.26
CA ALA A 255 -17.84 -11.52 -5.13
C ALA A 255 -17.74 -9.99 -5.08
N ALA A 256 -18.88 -9.30 -5.00
CA ALA A 256 -18.95 -7.84 -4.97
C ALA A 256 -18.73 -7.25 -3.57
N SER A 257 -19.03 -8.02 -2.52
CA SER A 257 -18.84 -7.67 -1.11
C SER A 257 -18.11 -8.80 -0.37
N PRO A 258 -16.81 -9.02 -0.67
CA PRO A 258 -16.05 -10.08 -0.03
C PRO A 258 -16.05 -9.91 1.49
N ARG A 259 -16.28 -11.01 2.21
CA ARG A 259 -16.26 -11.03 3.68
C ARG A 259 -14.89 -10.57 4.19
N PRO A 260 -14.85 -9.60 5.13
CA PRO A 260 -13.60 -9.21 5.74
C PRO A 260 -12.94 -10.38 6.47
N ARG A 261 -11.63 -10.58 6.26
CA ARG A 261 -10.89 -11.70 6.86
C ARG A 261 -10.96 -11.70 8.37
N PHE A 262 -10.83 -10.52 8.97
CA PHE A 262 -10.91 -10.35 10.42
C PHE A 262 -12.28 -9.78 10.78
N THR A 263 -13.20 -10.70 11.05
CA THR A 263 -14.59 -10.39 11.41
C THR A 263 -14.95 -11.11 12.70
N GLY A 264 -15.56 -10.41 13.65
CA GLY A 264 -16.01 -11.00 14.91
C GLY A 264 -15.95 -9.99 16.05
N THR A 265 -15.72 -10.49 17.27
CA THR A 265 -15.47 -9.64 18.43
C THR A 265 -14.13 -8.92 18.31
N ALA A 266 -13.93 -7.89 19.15
CA ALA A 266 -12.63 -7.23 19.23
C ALA A 266 -11.47 -8.20 19.55
N SER A 267 -11.73 -9.26 20.34
CA SER A 267 -10.73 -10.31 20.61
C SER A 267 -10.41 -11.13 19.37
N ASP A 268 -11.41 -11.55 18.60
CA ASP A 268 -11.20 -12.34 17.37
C ASP A 268 -10.35 -11.57 16.36
N VAL A 269 -10.64 -10.27 16.19
CA VAL A 269 -9.86 -9.40 15.31
C VAL A 269 -8.43 -9.23 15.83
N ALA A 270 -8.24 -8.98 17.13
CA ALA A 270 -6.91 -8.86 17.73
C ALA A 270 -6.09 -10.16 17.60
N ASP A 271 -6.72 -11.33 17.80
CA ASP A 271 -6.09 -12.65 17.67
C ASP A 271 -5.63 -12.90 16.22
N GLY A 272 -6.47 -12.56 15.24
CA GLY A 272 -6.13 -12.68 13.83
C GLY A 272 -4.94 -11.79 13.41
N LEU A 273 -4.94 -10.53 13.83
CA LEU A 273 -3.85 -9.59 13.56
C LEU A 273 -2.55 -10.02 14.25
N GLN A 274 -2.63 -10.46 15.51
CA GLN A 274 -1.50 -10.99 16.26
C GLN A 274 -0.90 -12.21 15.55
N LEU A 275 -1.73 -13.19 15.18
CA LEU A 275 -1.27 -14.38 14.49
C LEU A 275 -0.47 -14.03 13.24
N TRP A 276 -0.98 -13.11 12.41
CA TRP A 276 -0.30 -12.69 11.19
C TRP A 276 1.02 -11.96 11.46
N PHE A 277 1.05 -11.10 12.47
CA PHE A 277 2.25 -10.38 12.86
C PHE A 277 3.34 -11.31 13.39
N GLU A 278 3.02 -12.15 14.38
CA GLU A 278 3.96 -13.05 15.05
C GLU A 278 4.46 -14.17 14.13
N GLN A 279 3.67 -14.57 13.13
CA GLN A 279 4.04 -15.59 12.16
C GLN A 279 4.78 -15.03 10.94
N HIS A 280 5.25 -13.78 10.99
CA HIS A 280 6.00 -13.12 9.91
C HIS A 280 5.24 -13.09 8.58
N ALA A 281 3.95 -12.74 8.64
CA ALA A 281 3.12 -12.47 7.46
C ALA A 281 3.00 -10.97 7.16
N ALA A 282 3.25 -10.13 8.15
CA ALA A 282 3.22 -8.67 8.06
C ALA A 282 4.04 -8.01 9.18
N ASP A 283 4.56 -6.81 8.94
CA ASP A 283 5.13 -5.91 9.95
C ASP A 283 4.07 -4.91 10.49
N GLY A 284 2.86 -4.97 9.93
CA GLY A 284 1.72 -4.13 10.31
C GLY A 284 0.60 -4.23 9.27
N PHE A 285 -0.43 -3.41 9.43
CA PHE A 285 -1.66 -3.54 8.64
C PHE A 285 -2.16 -2.18 8.15
N ILE A 286 -2.68 -2.17 6.92
CA ILE A 286 -3.54 -1.08 6.43
C ILE A 286 -4.97 -1.52 6.67
N ILE A 287 -5.60 -0.93 7.68
CA ILE A 287 -6.98 -1.24 8.07
C ILE A 287 -7.94 -0.53 7.11
N GLN A 288 -8.76 -1.30 6.43
CA GLN A 288 -9.86 -0.81 5.62
C GLN A 288 -11.17 -0.94 6.39
N GLY A 289 -11.86 0.18 6.57
CA GLY A 289 -13.22 0.21 7.12
C GLY A 289 -14.26 0.01 6.02
N GLY A 290 -15.28 -0.80 6.30
CA GLY A 290 -16.46 -0.97 5.45
C GLY A 290 -17.61 -0.05 5.83
N THR A 291 -17.62 0.44 7.08
CA THR A 291 -18.68 1.27 7.65
C THR A 291 -18.11 2.47 8.43
N PRO A 292 -18.89 3.55 8.64
CA PRO A 292 -18.47 4.67 9.49
C PRO A 292 -18.08 4.26 10.92
N GLU A 293 -18.65 3.17 11.43
CA GLU A 293 -18.42 2.66 12.79
C GLU A 293 -17.17 1.78 12.90
N THR A 294 -16.62 1.29 11.77
CA THR A 294 -15.50 0.35 11.80
C THR A 294 -14.28 0.94 12.51
N PHE A 295 -13.93 2.19 12.22
CA PHE A 295 -12.73 2.83 12.79
C PHE A 295 -12.88 3.16 14.28
N PRO A 296 -13.97 3.78 14.76
CA PRO A 296 -14.21 3.96 16.19
C PRO A 296 -14.12 2.64 16.97
N ARG A 297 -14.84 1.59 16.56
CA ARG A 297 -14.80 0.29 17.24
C ARG A 297 -13.40 -0.33 17.22
N PHE A 298 -12.70 -0.26 16.09
CA PHE A 298 -11.33 -0.76 16.01
C PHE A 298 -10.39 -0.03 16.98
N VAL A 299 -10.46 1.30 17.03
CA VAL A 299 -9.61 2.13 17.89
C VAL A 299 -9.96 1.96 19.37
N ASP A 300 -11.23 1.87 19.72
CA ASP A 300 -11.70 1.85 21.11
C ASP A 300 -11.69 0.43 21.71
N GLU A 301 -11.80 -0.62 20.89
CA GLU A 301 -11.94 -2.00 21.38
C GLU A 301 -10.76 -2.90 21.00
N VAL A 302 -10.24 -2.82 19.76
CA VAL A 302 -9.16 -3.71 19.28
C VAL A 302 -7.79 -3.19 19.70
N VAL A 303 -7.52 -1.89 19.52
CA VAL A 303 -6.21 -1.30 19.83
C VAL A 303 -5.82 -1.48 21.32
N PRO A 304 -6.70 -1.31 22.32
CA PRO A 304 -6.35 -1.56 23.72
C PRO A 304 -5.94 -3.01 23.99
N LEU A 305 -6.56 -3.99 23.31
CA LEU A 305 -6.18 -5.40 23.40
C LEU A 305 -4.76 -5.61 22.85
N LEU A 306 -4.45 -5.04 21.68
CA LEU A 306 -3.11 -5.11 21.10
C LEU A 306 -2.07 -4.41 21.99
N GLN A 307 -2.40 -3.28 22.63
CA GLN A 307 -1.55 -2.58 23.59
C GLN A 307 -1.33 -3.38 24.89
N ALA A 308 -2.36 -4.07 25.39
CA ALA A 308 -2.25 -4.95 26.55
C ALA A 308 -1.34 -6.15 26.26
N ARG A 309 -1.32 -6.63 25.02
CA ARG A 309 -0.46 -7.71 24.51
C ARG A 309 0.94 -7.25 24.12
N GLY A 310 1.24 -5.94 24.17
CA GLY A 310 2.55 -5.40 23.78
C GLY A 310 2.79 -5.35 22.26
N LEU A 311 1.74 -5.51 21.45
CA LEU A 311 1.78 -5.55 19.98
C LEU A 311 1.51 -4.18 19.35
N PHE A 312 1.11 -3.19 20.14
CA PHE A 312 0.88 -1.83 19.67
C PHE A 312 1.40 -0.80 20.67
N ARG A 313 1.92 0.30 20.13
CA ARG A 313 2.47 1.40 20.94
C ARG A 313 1.38 2.09 21.77
N ARG A 314 1.74 2.59 22.96
CA ARG A 314 0.87 3.41 23.81
C ARG A 314 0.97 4.90 23.52
N ASP A 315 2.16 5.33 23.14
CA ASP A 315 2.46 6.71 22.73
C ASP A 315 3.25 6.71 21.43
N TYR A 316 3.30 7.85 20.75
CA TYR A 316 4.14 8.00 19.55
C TYR A 316 5.61 8.13 19.96
N PRO A 317 6.52 7.31 19.39
CA PRO A 317 7.93 7.27 19.78
C PRO A 317 8.72 8.51 19.33
N GLY A 318 8.11 9.41 18.56
CA GLY A 318 8.75 10.60 18.03
C GLY A 318 7.75 11.54 17.37
N THR A 319 8.27 12.51 16.62
CA THR A 319 7.47 13.58 15.98
C THR A 319 7.28 13.38 14.48
N THR A 320 8.08 12.50 13.87
CA THR A 320 8.04 12.22 12.45
C THR A 320 7.30 10.92 12.13
N LEU A 321 6.84 10.77 10.89
CA LEU A 321 6.28 9.48 10.43
C LEU A 321 7.35 8.38 10.47
N ARG A 322 8.61 8.73 10.20
CA ARG A 322 9.74 7.79 10.18
C ARG A 322 10.03 7.21 11.55
N GLU A 323 10.07 8.05 12.59
CA GLU A 323 10.18 7.60 13.99
C GLU A 323 8.97 6.76 14.40
N SER A 324 7.76 7.14 13.98
CA SER A 324 6.53 6.38 14.27
C SER A 324 6.54 4.96 13.69
N LEU A 325 7.33 4.74 12.63
CA LEU A 325 7.56 3.45 12.00
C LEU A 325 8.85 2.77 12.49
N GLY A 326 9.61 3.36 13.41
CA GLY A 326 10.88 2.81 13.88
C GLY A 326 11.97 2.74 12.79
N LEU A 327 11.88 3.57 11.76
CA LEU A 327 12.83 3.58 10.64
C LEU A 327 13.98 4.55 10.93
N ALA A 328 15.20 4.18 10.55
CA ALA A 328 16.37 5.06 10.66
C ALA A 328 16.29 6.24 9.69
N LEU A 329 16.87 7.38 10.10
CA LEU A 329 17.04 8.54 9.23
C LEU A 329 17.96 8.14 8.05
N PRO A 330 17.57 8.38 6.79
CA PRO A 330 18.42 8.05 5.66
C PRO A 330 19.64 8.98 5.65
N ALA A 331 20.84 8.44 5.45
CA ALA A 331 22.03 9.28 5.29
C ALA A 331 21.88 10.24 4.10
N ASN A 332 22.43 11.45 4.21
CA ASN A 332 22.59 12.32 3.05
C ASN A 332 23.72 11.75 2.17
N GLN A 333 23.46 11.53 0.88
CA GLN A 333 24.46 10.92 0.00
C GLN A 333 25.73 11.77 -0.24
N PHE A 334 25.69 13.07 0.07
CA PHE A 334 26.83 13.98 -0.09
C PHE A 334 27.63 14.18 1.21
N GLN A 335 27.12 13.72 2.35
CA GLN A 335 27.85 13.75 3.62
C GLN A 335 28.95 12.69 3.61
N LYS A 336 30.17 13.11 3.98
CA LYS A 336 31.36 12.26 4.06
C LYS A 336 31.52 11.58 5.40
#